data_AF-E3NNR3-F1
#
_entry.id   AF-E3NNR3-F1
#
_cell.length_a   1.000
_cell.length_b   1.000
_cell.length_c   1.000
_cell.angle_alpha   90.00
_cell.angle_beta   90.00
_cell.angle_gamma   90.00
#
_symmetry.space_group_name_H-M   'P 1'
#
loop_
_entity.id
_entity.type
_entity.pdbx_description
1 polymer ?
#
loop_
_entity_poly.entity_id
_entity_poly.type
_entity_poly.pdbx_seq_one_letter_code
_entity_poly.pdbx_strand_id
1 'polypeptide(L)'
;MISQVGLFREYYAKAAQVSNMNELIYDYQLEKEARKYNSCHLDQDTWKRLERIKGYFGNEDMFSAVLHPKVEKLGCHYFFSLCVHKIWSRAAVFTDVKRSTITGLCIFGPKDRLTPNATLYGEPGSRCSGEHTNGGLCNVPREYF
;
A
#
# COMPACT_ATOMS: atom_id res chain seq x y z
N MET A 1 8.21 7.03 4.39
CA MET A 1 7.07 6.10 4.27
C MET A 1 7.30 5.08 3.16
N ILE A 2 7.64 5.47 1.92
CA ILE A 2 7.96 4.49 0.86
C ILE A 2 9.02 3.46 1.27
N SER A 3 10.10 3.88 1.93
CA SER A 3 11.14 2.96 2.41
C SER A 3 10.62 1.96 3.45
N GLN A 4 9.72 2.39 4.35
CA GLN A 4 9.11 1.50 5.35
C GLN A 4 8.17 0.49 4.71
N VAL A 5 7.35 0.93 3.76
CA VAL A 5 6.45 0.03 3.00
C VAL A 5 7.26 -0.94 2.14
N GLY A 6 8.34 -0.49 1.51
CA GLY A 6 9.25 -1.32 0.75
C GLY A 6 9.93 -2.40 1.61
N LEU A 7 10.46 -2.03 2.77
CA LEU A 7 11.05 -2.98 3.73
C LEU A 7 10.03 -4.01 4.22
N PHE A 8 8.79 -3.58 4.49
CA PHE A 8 7.73 -4.50 4.88
C PHE A 8 7.38 -5.49 3.77
N ARG A 9 7.33 -5.04 2.51
CA ARG A 9 7.14 -5.91 1.34
C ARG A 9 8.27 -6.91 1.18
N GLU A 10 9.51 -6.48 1.39
CA GLU A 10 10.68 -7.36 1.36
C GLU A 10 10.59 -8.45 2.43
N TYR A 11 10.31 -8.05 3.68
CA TYR A 11 10.11 -8.98 4.79
C TYR A 11 9.00 -9.98 4.49
N TYR A 12 7.85 -9.50 4.02
CA TYR A 12 6.72 -10.35 3.68
C TYR A 12 7.05 -11.31 2.53
N ALA A 13 7.70 -10.84 1.46
CA ALA A 13 8.07 -11.68 0.32
C ALA A 13 8.97 -12.84 0.76
N LYS A 14 9.94 -12.59 1.66
CA LYS A 14 10.78 -13.63 2.25
C LYS A 14 9.99 -14.58 3.15
N ALA A 15 9.18 -14.05 4.06
CA ALA A 15 8.44 -14.87 5.02
C ALA A 15 7.36 -15.74 4.37
N ALA A 16 6.63 -15.19 3.41
CA ALA A 16 5.53 -15.87 2.69
C ALA A 16 5.98 -16.54 1.39
N GLN A 17 7.28 -16.49 1.05
CA GLN A 17 7.84 -17.04 -0.18
C GLN A 17 7.12 -16.53 -1.43
N VAL A 18 6.98 -15.21 -1.57
CA VAL A 18 6.41 -14.57 -2.76
C VAL A 18 7.52 -14.24 -3.74
N SER A 19 7.50 -14.90 -4.89
CA SER A 19 8.57 -14.85 -5.91
C SER A 19 8.46 -13.71 -6.90
N ASN A 20 7.32 -13.02 -6.96
CA ASN A 20 7.02 -11.99 -7.96
C ASN A 20 6.58 -10.64 -7.36
N MET A 21 7.04 -10.33 -6.14
CA MET A 21 6.70 -9.08 -5.44
C MET A 21 7.45 -7.91 -6.06
N ASN A 22 6.76 -6.96 -6.68
CA ASN A 22 7.40 -5.74 -7.19
C ASN A 22 7.95 -4.86 -6.06
N GLU A 23 9.04 -4.15 -6.33
CA GLU A 23 9.39 -2.97 -5.55
C GLU A 23 8.33 -1.87 -5.73
N LEU A 24 8.40 -0.82 -4.90
CA LEU A 24 7.55 0.34 -5.06
C LEU A 24 8.36 1.54 -5.52
N ILE A 25 7.85 2.21 -6.54
CA ILE A 25 8.34 3.50 -7.01
C ILE A 25 7.39 4.59 -6.51
N TYR A 26 7.95 5.73 -6.14
CA TYR A 26 7.17 6.89 -5.76
C TYR A 26 6.58 7.57 -7.00
N ASP A 27 5.27 7.80 -7.02
CA ASP A 27 4.55 8.45 -8.12
C ASP A 27 3.96 9.78 -7.64
N TYR A 28 4.46 10.88 -8.22
CA TYR A 28 4.04 12.23 -7.85
C TYR A 28 2.60 12.56 -8.31
N GLN A 29 2.08 11.90 -9.35
CA GLN A 29 0.68 12.05 -9.73
C GLN A 29 -0.23 11.38 -8.70
N LEU A 30 0.15 10.19 -8.19
CA LEU A 30 -0.56 9.57 -7.08
C LEU A 30 -0.47 10.42 -5.80
N GLU A 31 0.64 11.12 -5.56
CA GLU A 31 0.73 12.09 -4.46
C GLU A 31 -0.22 13.28 -4.68
N LYS A 32 -0.23 13.91 -5.87
CA LYS A 32 -1.18 15.00 -6.18
C LYS A 32 -2.62 14.56 -5.96
N GLU A 33 -2.92 13.32 -6.32
CA GLU A 33 -4.20 12.68 -6.07
C GLU A 33 -4.47 12.44 -4.59
N ALA A 34 -3.46 12.12 -3.79
CA ALA A 34 -3.59 11.97 -2.33
C ALA A 34 -3.76 13.34 -1.64
N ARG A 35 -3.12 14.39 -2.16
CA ARG A 35 -3.22 15.78 -1.67
C ARG A 35 -4.62 16.38 -1.75
N LYS A 36 -5.54 15.79 -2.52
CA LYS A 36 -6.95 16.18 -2.57
C LYS A 36 -7.71 15.82 -1.29
N TYR A 37 -7.10 15.03 -0.41
CA TYR A 37 -7.67 14.59 0.85
C TYR A 37 -6.86 15.19 1.99
N ASN A 38 -7.28 16.35 2.47
CA ASN A 38 -6.45 17.21 3.33
C ASN A 38 -6.75 17.01 4.83
N SER A 39 -7.75 16.20 5.16
CA SER A 39 -8.16 15.94 6.53
C SER A 39 -8.82 14.57 6.64
N CYS A 40 -8.90 14.05 7.87
CA CYS A 40 -9.66 12.84 8.17
C CYS A 40 -11.15 13.11 8.44
N HIS A 41 -11.55 14.37 8.39
CA HIS A 41 -12.95 14.79 8.39
C HIS A 41 -13.47 14.82 6.96
N LEU A 42 -13.31 13.70 6.26
CA LEU A 42 -14.00 13.49 5.00
C LEU A 42 -15.47 13.34 5.37
N ASP A 43 -16.34 14.12 4.74
CA ASP A 43 -17.78 13.93 4.90
C ASP A 43 -18.18 12.54 4.36
N GLN A 44 -19.36 12.06 4.74
CA GLN A 44 -19.81 10.72 4.37
C GLN A 44 -19.89 10.49 2.86
N ASP A 45 -20.14 11.53 2.04
CA ASP A 45 -20.13 11.43 0.58
C ASP A 45 -18.70 11.36 0.05
N THR A 46 -17.76 12.10 0.64
CA THR A 46 -16.33 11.99 0.32
C THR A 46 -15.77 10.61 0.71
N TRP A 47 -16.19 10.04 1.84
CA TRP A 47 -15.87 8.65 2.21
C TRP A 47 -16.45 7.64 1.21
N LYS A 48 -17.73 7.76 0.85
CA LYS A 48 -18.35 6.90 -0.17
C LYS A 48 -17.71 7.07 -1.54
N ARG A 49 -17.30 8.28 -1.92
CA ARG A 49 -16.55 8.56 -3.15
C ARG A 49 -15.16 7.93 -3.07
N LEU A 50 -14.50 7.92 -1.92
CA LEU A 50 -13.20 7.25 -1.75
C LEU A 50 -13.32 5.73 -1.81
N GLU A 51 -14.34 5.16 -1.18
CA GLU A 51 -14.71 3.73 -1.31
C GLU A 51 -14.94 3.38 -2.79
N ARG A 52 -15.67 4.24 -3.52
CA ARG A 52 -16.07 4.00 -4.91
C ARG A 52 -15.01 4.35 -5.96
N ILE A 53 -14.15 5.34 -5.71
CA ILE A 53 -13.14 5.85 -6.65
C ILE A 53 -11.79 5.16 -6.41
N LYS A 54 -11.44 4.80 -5.17
CA LYS A 54 -10.06 4.44 -4.84
C LYS A 54 -9.89 3.22 -3.96
N GLY A 55 -10.92 2.40 -3.73
CA GLY A 55 -10.79 1.23 -2.86
C GLY A 55 -10.05 1.63 -1.60
N TYR A 56 -10.58 2.62 -0.85
CA TYR A 56 -9.98 2.97 0.42
C TYR A 56 -10.21 1.81 1.36
N PHE A 57 -9.18 1.02 1.27
CA PHE A 57 -8.93 -0.21 1.86
C PHE A 57 -8.99 -0.07 3.38
N GLY A 58 -9.92 -0.77 4.02
CA GLY A 58 -9.95 -0.86 5.49
C GLY A 58 -8.61 -1.43 6.01
N ASN A 59 -8.44 -1.56 7.32
CA ASN A 59 -7.21 -2.16 7.86
C ASN A 59 -6.85 -3.48 7.16
N GLU A 60 -7.85 -4.29 6.79
CA GLU A 60 -7.66 -5.53 6.02
C GLU A 60 -7.15 -5.27 4.61
N ASP A 61 -7.74 -4.34 3.88
CA ASP A 61 -7.36 -4.15 2.50
C ASP A 61 -6.11 -3.26 2.33
N MET A 62 -5.69 -2.49 3.36
CA MET A 62 -4.46 -1.70 3.30
C MET A 62 -3.27 -2.66 3.22
N PHE A 63 -3.35 -3.76 3.97
CA PHE A 63 -2.46 -4.89 3.82
C PHE A 63 -2.62 -5.53 2.45
N SER A 64 -3.84 -5.70 1.93
CA SER A 64 -4.03 -6.24 0.58
C SER A 64 -3.29 -5.43 -0.49
N ALA A 65 -3.36 -4.10 -0.49
CA ALA A 65 -2.63 -3.26 -1.45
C ALA A 65 -1.12 -3.25 -1.20
N VAL A 66 -0.70 -3.08 0.06
CA VAL A 66 0.72 -3.05 0.45
C VAL A 66 1.41 -4.38 0.16
N LEU A 67 0.70 -5.50 0.29
CA LEU A 67 1.24 -6.85 0.06
C LEU A 67 0.92 -7.37 -1.34
N HIS A 68 0.24 -6.59 -2.18
CA HIS A 68 -0.08 -7.04 -3.52
C HIS A 68 1.18 -7.06 -4.41
N PRO A 69 1.54 -8.19 -5.02
CA PRO A 69 2.81 -8.33 -5.74
C PRO A 69 2.89 -7.50 -7.02
N LYS A 70 1.74 -7.19 -7.64
CA LYS A 70 1.67 -6.38 -8.87
C LYS A 70 1.52 -4.88 -8.67
N VAL A 71 1.38 -4.42 -7.41
CA VAL A 71 1.44 -2.99 -7.11
C VAL A 71 2.89 -2.55 -7.22
N GLU A 72 3.12 -1.47 -7.94
CA GLU A 72 4.45 -0.97 -8.31
C GLU A 72 4.62 0.53 -8.02
N LYS A 73 3.53 1.27 -7.82
CA LYS A 73 3.53 2.71 -7.61
C LYS A 73 2.80 3.07 -6.33
N LEU A 74 3.33 4.06 -5.61
CA LEU A 74 2.64 4.68 -4.49
C LEU A 74 2.85 6.20 -4.48
N GLY A 75 1.86 6.95 -4.02
CA GLY A 75 2.01 8.37 -3.72
C GLY A 75 1.25 8.71 -2.45
N CYS A 76 1.86 9.50 -1.56
CA CYS A 76 1.29 9.75 -0.24
C CYS A 76 1.21 11.24 0.09
N HIS A 77 0.17 11.61 0.85
CA HIS A 77 0.01 12.94 1.41
C HIS A 77 -0.06 12.87 2.93
N TYR A 78 0.65 13.77 3.60
CA TYR A 78 0.63 13.88 5.06
C TYR A 78 -0.39 14.92 5.48
N PHE A 79 -1.17 14.59 6.52
CA PHE A 79 -2.12 15.53 7.08
C PHE A 79 -1.41 16.54 7.96
N PHE A 80 -1.89 17.79 7.97
CA PHE A 80 -1.37 18.84 8.86
C PHE A 80 -1.73 18.58 10.33
N SER A 81 -2.77 17.80 10.60
CA SER A 81 -3.20 17.41 11.95
C SER A 81 -3.24 15.88 12.08
N LEU A 82 -2.77 15.37 13.22
CA LEU A 82 -2.87 13.94 13.57
C LEU A 82 -4.33 13.53 13.67
N CYS A 83 -4.69 12.45 12.99
CA CYS A 83 -6.03 11.90 13.07
C CYS A 83 -6.04 10.67 13.96
N VAL A 84 -6.90 10.64 14.98
CA VAL A 84 -7.02 9.48 15.85
C VAL A 84 -8.22 8.65 15.41
N HIS A 85 -7.97 7.50 14.79
CA HIS A 85 -9.02 6.56 14.41
C HIS A 85 -9.13 5.45 15.47
N LYS A 86 -10.37 5.09 15.84
CA LYS A 86 -10.59 3.88 16.64
C LYS A 86 -10.26 2.66 15.77
N ILE A 87 -9.42 1.77 16.28
CA ILE A 87 -9.09 0.53 15.56
C ILE A 87 -10.34 -0.35 15.49
N TRP A 88 -10.47 -1.12 14.40
CA TRP A 88 -11.54 -2.10 14.23
C TRP A 88 -11.62 -3.02 15.46
N SER A 89 -12.84 -3.29 15.93
CA SER A 89 -13.09 -3.99 17.19
C SER A 89 -12.37 -5.33 17.30
N ARG A 90 -12.22 -6.08 16.20
CA ARG A 90 -11.49 -7.35 16.22
C ARG A 90 -9.98 -7.15 16.36
N ALA A 91 -9.38 -6.16 15.70
CA ALA A 91 -7.95 -5.86 15.83
C ALA A 91 -7.56 -5.32 17.21
N ALA A 92 -8.46 -4.58 17.87
CA ALA A 92 -8.26 -4.15 19.24
C ALA A 92 -8.23 -5.33 20.24
N VAL A 93 -8.90 -6.45 19.94
CA VAL A 93 -8.97 -7.63 20.80
C VAL A 93 -7.66 -8.43 20.81
N PHE A 94 -6.89 -8.43 19.71
CA PHE A 94 -5.66 -9.22 19.61
C PHE A 94 -4.35 -8.41 19.63
N THR A 95 -4.40 -7.07 19.61
CA THR A 95 -3.20 -6.22 19.60
C THR A 95 -3.02 -5.32 20.83
N ASP A 96 -4.01 -5.26 21.75
CA ASP A 96 -4.13 -4.23 22.81
C ASP A 96 -4.12 -2.76 22.33
N VAL A 97 -4.04 -2.52 21.02
CA VAL A 97 -4.06 -1.18 20.43
C VAL A 97 -5.51 -0.72 20.27
N LYS A 98 -5.91 0.29 21.07
CA LYS A 98 -7.29 0.84 21.06
C LYS A 98 -7.49 2.00 20.09
N ARG A 99 -6.40 2.68 19.71
CA ARG A 99 -6.40 3.87 18.87
C ARG A 99 -5.22 3.82 17.93
N SER A 100 -5.45 4.12 16.66
CA SER A 100 -4.40 4.31 15.66
C SER A 100 -4.32 5.79 15.30
N THR A 101 -3.10 6.32 15.27
CA THR A 101 -2.87 7.69 14.79
C THR A 101 -2.53 7.62 13.30
N ILE A 102 -3.41 8.15 12.46
CA ILE A 102 -3.22 8.26 11.03
C ILE A 102 -2.56 9.62 10.75
N THR A 103 -1.36 9.58 10.18
CA THR A 103 -0.53 10.76 9.88
C THR A 103 -0.61 11.17 8.41
N GLY A 104 -1.24 10.36 7.59
CA GLY A 104 -1.34 10.60 6.16
C GLY A 104 -2.06 9.48 5.42
N LEU A 105 -2.09 9.65 4.11
CA LEU A 105 -2.86 8.87 3.18
C LEU A 105 -1.95 8.43 2.04
N CYS A 106 -1.98 7.15 1.66
CA CYS A 106 -1.23 6.63 0.51
C CYS A 106 -2.16 6.03 -0.52
N ILE A 107 -1.98 6.41 -1.78
CA ILE A 107 -2.66 5.80 -2.93
C ILE A 107 -1.66 4.88 -3.62
N PHE A 108 -2.10 3.64 -3.88
CA PHE A 108 -1.33 2.62 -4.57
C PHE A 108 -1.84 2.43 -6.00
N GLY A 109 -0.93 2.04 -6.89
CA GLY A 109 -1.27 1.76 -8.28
C GLY A 109 -0.36 0.71 -8.92
N PRO A 110 -0.79 0.17 -10.08
CA PRO A 110 -2.07 0.46 -10.75
C PRO A 110 -3.23 -0.40 -10.19
N LYS A 111 -4.47 0.13 -10.21
CA LYS A 111 -5.64 -0.48 -9.53
C LYS A 111 -6.19 -1.70 -10.23
N ASP A 112 -6.15 -1.69 -11.55
CA ASP A 112 -6.57 -2.78 -12.45
C ASP A 112 -5.72 -4.05 -12.29
N ARG A 113 -4.57 -3.96 -11.61
CA ARG A 113 -3.69 -5.11 -11.37
C ARG A 113 -3.91 -5.81 -10.03
N LEU A 114 -4.94 -5.44 -9.26
CA LEU A 114 -5.29 -6.08 -7.99
C LEU A 114 -6.15 -7.33 -8.20
N THR A 115 -5.61 -8.34 -8.89
CA THR A 115 -6.34 -9.57 -9.19
C THR A 115 -6.14 -10.63 -8.09
N PRO A 116 -7.19 -11.39 -7.69
CA PRO A 116 -7.13 -12.32 -6.55
C PRO A 116 -6.10 -13.45 -6.62
N ASN A 117 -5.40 -13.65 -7.73
CA ASN A 117 -4.41 -14.72 -7.93
C ASN A 117 -3.08 -14.21 -8.51
N ALA A 118 -2.77 -12.93 -8.29
CA ALA A 118 -1.54 -12.34 -8.80
C ALA A 118 -0.26 -12.85 -8.11
N THR A 119 -0.41 -13.43 -6.92
CA THR A 119 0.69 -13.93 -6.09
C THR A 119 1.23 -15.24 -6.60
N LEU A 120 2.54 -15.25 -6.91
CA LEU A 120 3.26 -16.45 -7.28
C LEU A 120 4.20 -16.84 -6.14
N TYR A 121 4.08 -18.07 -5.67
CA TYR A 121 4.93 -18.58 -4.60
C TYR A 121 6.24 -19.18 -5.15
N GLY A 122 7.31 -19.04 -4.37
CA GLY A 122 8.67 -19.49 -4.70
C GLY A 122 9.73 -18.61 -4.04
N GLU A 123 11.00 -18.84 -4.38
CA GLU A 123 12.11 -18.02 -3.89
C GLU A 123 11.88 -16.54 -4.28
N PRO A 124 12.02 -15.58 -3.36
CA PRO A 124 11.86 -14.16 -3.65
C PRO A 124 12.71 -13.72 -4.84
N GLY A 125 12.10 -13.04 -5.81
CA GLY A 125 12.79 -12.58 -7.01
C GLY A 125 12.83 -13.58 -8.16
N SER A 126 12.63 -14.89 -7.90
CA SER A 126 12.79 -15.95 -8.92
C SER A 126 11.79 -15.90 -10.07
N ARG A 127 10.67 -15.17 -9.91
CA ARG A 127 9.64 -15.00 -10.96
C ARG A 127 9.45 -13.54 -11.37
N CYS A 128 10.49 -12.73 -11.21
CA CYS A 128 10.53 -11.41 -11.81
C CYS A 128 10.70 -11.53 -13.33
N SER A 129 10.08 -10.63 -14.08
CA SER A 129 10.26 -10.55 -15.54
C SER A 129 11.63 -9.97 -15.93
N GLY A 130 12.34 -9.36 -14.99
CA GLY A 130 13.68 -8.79 -15.16
C GLY A 130 14.48 -8.91 -13.86
N GLU A 131 15.38 -7.96 -13.63
CA GLU A 131 16.19 -7.92 -12.41
C GLU A 131 15.35 -7.78 -11.13
N HIS A 132 15.96 -8.15 -10.01
CA HIS A 132 15.40 -7.97 -8.68
C HIS A 132 16.44 -7.34 -7.76
N THR A 133 15.95 -6.68 -6.72
CA THR A 133 16.77 -6.15 -5.63
C THR A 133 17.46 -7.28 -4.86
N ASN A 134 18.49 -6.94 -4.07
CA ASN A 134 19.10 -7.86 -3.10
C ASN A 134 18.08 -8.42 -2.08
N GLY A 135 16.95 -7.72 -1.91
CA GLY A 135 15.85 -8.14 -1.05
C GLY A 135 14.89 -9.15 -1.69
N GLY A 136 15.03 -9.44 -3.00
CA GLY A 136 14.14 -10.33 -3.74
C GLY A 136 12.85 -9.65 -4.23
N LEU A 137 12.80 -8.31 -4.23
CA LEU A 137 11.72 -7.56 -4.88
C LEU A 137 12.03 -7.32 -6.36
N CYS A 138 11.06 -7.52 -7.25
CA CYS A 138 11.21 -7.29 -8.68
C CYS A 138 11.38 -5.81 -8.99
N ASN A 139 12.40 -5.48 -9.80
CA ASN A 139 12.66 -4.10 -10.19
C ASN A 139 11.54 -3.61 -11.12
N VAL A 140 11.09 -2.39 -10.88
CA VAL A 140 10.08 -1.74 -11.72
C VAL A 140 10.77 -0.70 -12.61
N PRO A 141 10.47 -0.62 -13.91
CA PRO A 141 11.03 0.40 -14.78
C PRO A 141 10.70 1.82 -14.28
N ARG A 142 11.73 2.66 -14.14
CA ARG A 142 11.55 4.09 -13.84
C ARG A 142 11.31 4.84 -15.14
N GLU A 143 10.07 5.29 -15.35
CA GLU A 143 9.77 6.24 -16.42
C GLU A 143 10.26 7.62 -15.96
N TYR A 144 11.35 8.12 -16.55
CA TYR A 144 11.80 9.49 -16.37
C TYR A 144 10.91 10.40 -17.23
N PHE A 145 10.01 11.15 -16.60
CA PHE A 145 9.23 12.22 -17.22
C PHE A 145 9.78 13.59 -16.84
#